data_AF-A0A8T7HVS3-F1
#
_entry.id   AF-A0A8T7HVS3-F1
#
_cell.length_a   1.000
_cell.length_b   1.000
_cell.length_c   1.000
_cell.angle_alpha   90.00
_cell.angle_beta   90.00
_cell.angle_gamma   90.00
#
_symmetry.space_group_name_H-M   'P 1'
#
loop_
_entity.id
_entity.type
_entity.pdbx_description
1 polymer ?
#
loop_
_entity_poly.entity_id
_entity_poly.type
_entity_poly.pdbx_seq_one_letter_code
_entity_poly.pdbx_strand_id
1 'polypeptide(L)'
;MSLLTRYPDSVAEFALPNFSLRNDLEQLTIVYQHRVPEATVFYAGRILEALSGAAVTALGGKAKANVFANLEYIDDFHFFDPVTRYWAHALRRMGNQVRHILAPLEMDAHHVAMALLDTWLEWYFVHFPLGPQMKDFHSQSSANADILALFFELTRQLKTTNFDPQLFNQQHQEVLLHPTMVAVLIEKCLDSKNFALADQLIEQANQRAENDLRLLQLKGLSLSRQGQLQPACQVLSQLNKQFPNDDETMGILGGVHKRLWSESDDQAHLKRAGKLYHQGWKNSKQRNTYLGINAASIKLWQHEPEQAQTIARAIVEQFDHKQAVLREKFPEQTFEFNFWDLETKAQATLLAGNDSAALQLYTELLDPKRHPNKPYSVVTDQLKQHFKYLTPPPALIDLVNSVVE
;
A
#
# COMPACT_ATOMS: atom_id res chain seq x y z
N MET A 1 3.93 27.46 20.70
CA MET A 1 2.52 27.60 20.26
C MET A 1 1.78 26.32 20.65
N SER A 2 0.52 26.41 21.08
CA SER A 2 -0.26 25.21 21.43
C SER A 2 -0.69 24.47 20.16
N LEU A 3 -0.67 23.14 20.12
CA LEU A 3 -1.24 22.42 18.96
C LEU A 3 -2.77 22.56 18.91
N LEU A 4 -3.42 22.97 19.99
CA LEU A 4 -4.85 23.32 19.94
C LEU A 4 -5.11 24.52 19.04
N THR A 5 -4.19 25.49 19.00
CA THR A 5 -4.30 26.64 18.08
C THR A 5 -3.90 26.30 16.64
N ARG A 6 -3.39 25.08 16.41
CA ARG A 6 -2.97 24.61 15.09
C ARG A 6 -4.14 24.11 14.24
N TYR A 7 -5.19 23.61 14.88
CA TYR A 7 -6.36 23.05 14.21
C TYR A 7 -7.62 23.87 14.55
N PRO A 8 -8.64 23.89 13.67
CA PRO A 8 -9.94 24.48 14.01
C PRO A 8 -10.55 23.85 15.27
N ASP A 9 -11.28 24.61 16.08
CA ASP A 9 -11.93 24.09 17.29
C ASP A 9 -12.85 22.90 16.99
N SER A 10 -13.54 22.91 15.86
CA SER A 10 -14.38 21.82 15.38
C SER A 10 -13.62 20.52 15.09
N VAL A 11 -12.33 20.58 14.75
CA VAL A 11 -11.45 19.40 14.71
C VAL A 11 -11.11 18.98 16.13
N ALA A 12 -10.61 19.90 16.95
CA ALA A 12 -10.18 19.59 18.31
C ALA A 12 -11.29 18.95 19.15
N GLU A 13 -12.54 19.39 18.98
CA GLU A 13 -13.71 18.90 19.71
C GLU A 13 -14.24 17.56 19.22
N PHE A 14 -13.67 16.98 18.17
CA PHE A 14 -14.06 15.67 17.69
C PHE A 14 -13.87 14.60 18.77
N ALA A 15 -14.92 13.80 19.00
CA ALA A 15 -14.93 12.76 20.00
C ALA A 15 -15.67 11.51 19.51
N LEU A 16 -15.23 10.36 20.00
CA LEU A 16 -15.91 9.07 19.90
C LEU A 16 -16.20 8.59 21.33
N PRO A 17 -17.05 7.55 21.54
CA PRO A 17 -17.42 7.11 22.89
C PRO A 17 -16.26 6.86 23.86
N ASN A 18 -15.08 6.47 23.35
CA ASN A 18 -13.87 6.20 24.15
C ASN A 18 -12.65 7.01 23.68
N PHE A 19 -12.84 8.12 22.98
CA PHE A 19 -11.74 8.92 22.44
C PHE A 19 -12.10 10.41 22.39
N SER A 20 -11.18 11.27 22.81
CA SER A 20 -11.31 12.72 22.70
C SER A 20 -10.07 13.26 21.99
N LEU A 21 -10.26 13.83 20.80
CA LEU A 21 -9.15 14.40 20.04
C LEU A 21 -8.53 15.59 20.80
N ARG A 22 -9.34 16.42 21.46
CA ARG A 22 -8.88 17.53 22.31
C ARG A 22 -7.87 17.05 23.36
N ASN A 23 -8.24 16.02 24.13
CA ASN A 23 -7.37 15.49 25.18
C ASN A 23 -6.04 14.97 24.61
N ASP A 24 -6.09 14.28 23.46
CA ASP A 24 -4.89 13.76 22.80
C ASP A 24 -4.00 14.88 22.25
N LEU A 25 -4.59 15.92 21.66
CA LEU A 25 -3.87 17.09 21.15
C LEU A 25 -3.25 17.93 22.28
N GLU A 26 -3.91 18.03 23.43
CA GLU A 26 -3.37 18.69 24.63
C GLU A 26 -2.13 17.95 25.15
N GLN A 27 -2.21 16.63 25.30
CA GLN A 27 -1.07 15.84 25.73
C GLN A 27 0.06 15.85 24.70
N LEU A 28 -0.28 15.74 23.41
CA LEU A 28 0.66 15.84 22.30
C LEU A 28 1.38 17.20 22.31
N THR A 29 0.67 18.29 22.62
CA THR A 29 1.27 19.63 22.76
C THR A 29 2.34 19.65 23.84
N ILE A 30 2.02 19.09 25.01
CA ILE A 30 2.95 19.05 26.15
C ILE A 30 4.21 18.28 25.78
N VAL A 31 4.07 17.05 25.27
CA VAL A 31 5.24 16.19 25.00
C VAL A 31 6.06 16.67 23.82
N TYR A 32 5.42 17.28 22.81
CA TYR A 32 6.11 17.88 21.68
C TYR A 32 6.93 19.10 22.10
N GLN A 33 6.38 19.97 22.96
CA GLN A 33 7.11 21.14 23.49
C GLN A 33 8.31 20.74 24.37
N HIS A 34 8.19 19.63 25.09
CA HIS A 34 9.29 19.08 25.91
C HIS A 34 10.25 18.19 25.09
N ARG A 35 10.06 18.07 23.78
CA ARG A 35 10.89 17.25 22.88
C ARG A 35 11.04 15.81 23.38
N VAL A 36 9.92 15.17 23.71
CA VAL A 36 9.87 13.75 24.09
C VAL A 36 9.41 12.94 22.87
N PRO A 37 10.32 12.37 22.05
CA PRO A 37 9.95 11.82 20.76
C PRO A 37 9.06 10.59 20.86
N GLU A 38 9.35 9.68 21.79
CA GLU A 38 8.57 8.48 22.03
C GLU A 38 7.12 8.83 22.38
N ALA A 39 6.93 9.78 23.31
CA ALA A 39 5.59 10.19 23.71
C ALA A 39 4.87 10.92 22.57
N THR A 40 5.56 11.75 21.79
CA THR A 40 4.96 12.43 20.61
C THR A 40 4.45 11.40 19.61
N VAL A 41 5.28 10.43 19.24
CA VAL A 41 4.94 9.34 18.33
C VAL A 41 3.81 8.48 18.90
N PHE A 42 3.80 8.23 20.21
CA PHE A 42 2.75 7.46 20.88
C PHE A 42 1.38 8.14 20.74
N TYR A 43 1.25 9.43 21.05
CA TYR A 43 -0.02 10.16 20.93
C TYR A 43 -0.47 10.29 19.47
N ALA A 44 0.46 10.57 18.55
CA ALA A 44 0.15 10.60 17.12
C ALA A 44 -0.37 9.24 16.61
N GLY A 45 0.26 8.14 17.04
CA GLY A 45 -0.19 6.78 16.74
C GLY A 45 -1.54 6.42 17.36
N ARG A 46 -1.87 6.96 18.55
CA ARG A 46 -3.19 6.76 19.19
C ARG A 46 -4.31 7.47 18.44
N ILE A 47 -4.07 8.71 17.99
CA ILE A 47 -5.02 9.45 17.15
C ILE A 47 -5.27 8.70 15.84
N LEU A 48 -4.20 8.21 15.18
CA LEU A 48 -4.31 7.37 13.99
C LEU A 48 -5.16 6.11 14.24
N GLU A 49 -4.95 5.44 15.37
CA GLU A 49 -5.73 4.25 15.76
C GLU A 49 -7.22 4.56 15.91
N ALA A 50 -7.57 5.62 16.64
CA ALA A 50 -8.95 6.01 16.88
C ALA A 50 -9.67 6.39 15.57
N LEU A 51 -9.05 7.23 14.75
CA LEU A 51 -9.66 7.73 13.52
C LEU A 51 -9.72 6.65 12.41
N SER A 52 -8.71 5.78 12.30
CA SER A 52 -8.79 4.63 11.39
C SER A 52 -9.89 3.65 11.84
N GLY A 53 -10.07 3.43 13.15
CA GLY A 53 -11.18 2.66 13.68
C GLY A 53 -12.55 3.28 13.33
N ALA A 54 -12.68 4.60 13.48
CA ALA A 54 -13.90 5.32 13.11
C ALA A 54 -14.21 5.22 11.61
N ALA A 55 -13.20 5.35 10.74
CA ALA A 55 -13.36 5.20 9.30
C ALA A 55 -13.82 3.77 8.92
N VAL A 56 -13.24 2.73 9.53
CA VAL A 56 -13.70 1.33 9.35
C VAL A 56 -15.16 1.18 9.75
N THR A 57 -15.56 1.73 10.89
CA THR A 57 -16.96 1.67 11.35
C THR A 57 -17.91 2.42 10.43
N ALA A 58 -17.52 3.58 9.92
CA ALA A 58 -18.33 4.33 8.95
C ALA A 58 -18.58 3.51 7.66
N LEU A 59 -17.61 2.70 7.25
CA LEU A 59 -17.70 1.78 6.13
C LEU A 59 -18.48 0.48 6.43
N GLY A 60 -19.08 0.35 7.63
CA GLY A 60 -19.80 -0.86 8.05
C GLY A 60 -18.90 -2.00 8.52
N GLY A 61 -17.59 -1.77 8.60
CA GLY A 61 -16.62 -2.72 9.12
C GLY A 61 -16.57 -2.75 10.64
N LYS A 62 -15.95 -3.82 11.18
CA LYS A 62 -15.64 -3.92 12.62
C LYS A 62 -14.21 -3.46 12.88
N ALA A 63 -14.07 -2.26 13.44
CA ALA A 63 -12.80 -1.70 13.89
C ALA A 63 -12.01 -2.70 14.73
N LYS A 64 -10.70 -2.76 14.49
CA LYS A 64 -9.75 -3.59 15.22
C LYS A 64 -8.83 -2.68 16.06
N ALA A 65 -8.32 -3.21 17.17
CA ALA A 65 -7.23 -2.56 17.91
C ALA A 65 -5.92 -2.49 17.10
N ASN A 66 -5.80 -3.30 16.05
CA ASN A 66 -4.65 -3.26 15.16
C ASN A 66 -4.87 -2.21 14.05
N VAL A 67 -4.14 -1.09 14.13
CA VAL A 67 -4.15 -0.02 13.13
C VAL A 67 -3.86 -0.53 11.73
N PHE A 68 -2.94 -1.49 11.56
CA PHE A 68 -2.64 -2.08 10.25
C PHE A 68 -3.89 -2.71 9.63
N ALA A 69 -4.67 -3.45 10.42
CA ALA A 69 -5.88 -4.09 9.91
C ALA A 69 -6.93 -3.05 9.48
N ASN A 70 -7.04 -1.94 10.22
CA ASN A 70 -7.96 -0.85 9.88
C ASN A 70 -7.53 -0.13 8.60
N LEU A 71 -6.25 0.23 8.47
CA LEU A 71 -5.74 0.88 7.27
C LEU A 71 -5.92 0.02 6.03
N GLU A 72 -5.60 -1.28 6.10
CA GLU A 72 -5.83 -2.19 4.97
C GLU A 72 -7.32 -2.28 4.61
N TYR A 73 -8.22 -2.31 5.60
CA TYR A 73 -9.66 -2.33 5.33
C TYR A 73 -10.15 -1.03 4.67
N ILE A 74 -9.60 0.13 5.04
CA ILE A 74 -9.97 1.41 4.40
C ILE A 74 -9.41 1.45 2.97
N ASP A 75 -8.18 0.98 2.79
CA ASP A 75 -7.54 0.95 1.47
C ASP A 75 -8.25 0.01 0.50
N ASP A 76 -8.88 -1.05 1.00
CA ASP A 76 -9.76 -1.90 0.21
C ASP A 76 -10.85 -1.07 -0.49
N PHE A 77 -11.17 0.17 -0.09
CA PHE A 77 -12.14 1.05 -0.75
C PHE A 77 -11.52 2.15 -1.65
N HIS A 78 -10.19 2.24 -1.76
CA HIS A 78 -9.48 3.27 -2.52
C HIS A 78 -9.80 4.72 -2.12
N PHE A 79 -10.14 4.94 -0.84
CA PHE A 79 -10.28 6.31 -0.31
C PHE A 79 -8.94 6.97 0.02
N PHE A 80 -7.84 6.23 -0.07
CA PHE A 80 -6.50 6.79 0.02
C PHE A 80 -5.98 7.14 -1.37
N ASP A 81 -5.37 8.32 -1.50
CA ASP A 81 -4.32 8.44 -2.49
C ASP A 81 -3.06 7.68 -2.01
N PRO A 82 -2.21 7.17 -2.91
CA PRO A 82 -1.05 6.37 -2.53
C PRO A 82 -0.13 7.04 -1.51
N VAL A 83 0.04 8.37 -1.59
CA VAL A 83 0.92 9.12 -0.67
C VAL A 83 0.33 9.14 0.73
N THR A 84 -0.98 9.43 0.86
CA THR A 84 -1.67 9.36 2.14
C THR A 84 -1.64 7.96 2.75
N ARG A 85 -1.84 6.90 1.95
CA ARG A 85 -1.66 5.51 2.40
C ARG A 85 -0.25 5.31 2.98
N TYR A 86 0.79 5.71 2.25
CA TYR A 86 2.16 5.60 2.73
C TYR A 86 2.39 6.33 4.05
N TRP A 87 1.88 7.56 4.18
CA TRP A 87 1.99 8.38 5.39
C TRP A 87 1.23 7.80 6.59
N ALA A 88 0.08 7.18 6.38
CA ALA A 88 -0.63 6.48 7.44
C ALA A 88 0.15 5.25 7.94
N HIS A 89 0.66 4.42 7.01
CA HIS A 89 1.45 3.24 7.36
C HIS A 89 2.79 3.60 8.01
N ALA A 90 3.42 4.69 7.55
CA ALA A 90 4.58 5.32 8.14
C ALA A 90 4.37 5.64 9.63
N LEU A 91 3.33 6.41 9.94
CA LEU A 91 3.01 6.77 11.33
C LEU A 91 2.68 5.55 12.17
N ARG A 92 1.97 4.58 11.60
CA ARG A 92 1.72 3.28 12.25
C ARG A 92 3.02 2.53 12.58
N ARG A 93 4.02 2.52 11.67
CA ARG A 93 5.33 1.88 11.94
C ARG A 93 6.03 2.55 13.11
N MET A 94 6.08 3.87 13.14
CA MET A 94 6.68 4.63 14.23
C MET A 94 5.96 4.35 15.56
N GLY A 95 4.62 4.38 15.56
CA GLY A 95 3.82 4.05 16.75
C GLY A 95 4.09 2.65 17.30
N ASN A 96 4.24 1.66 16.42
CA ASN A 96 4.58 0.29 16.83
C ASN A 96 6.00 0.18 17.40
N GLN A 97 6.98 0.89 16.83
CA GLN A 97 8.36 0.89 17.34
C GLN A 97 8.42 1.39 18.80
N VAL A 98 7.68 2.46 19.10
CA VAL A 98 7.59 3.00 20.47
C VAL A 98 6.89 2.03 21.42
N ARG A 99 5.75 1.45 21.00
CA ARG A 99 4.98 0.51 21.85
C ARG A 99 5.76 -0.73 22.26
N HIS A 100 6.70 -1.15 21.42
CA HIS A 100 7.49 -2.35 21.65
C HIS A 100 8.93 -2.06 22.12
N ILE A 101 9.27 -0.78 22.40
CA ILE A 101 10.60 -0.31 22.84
C ILE A 101 11.71 -0.97 22.00
N LEU A 102 11.52 -0.98 20.67
CA LEU A 102 12.40 -1.75 19.78
C LEU A 102 13.74 -1.05 19.57
N ALA A 103 13.77 0.28 19.65
CA ALA A 103 14.96 1.12 19.56
C ALA A 103 14.66 2.53 20.08
N PRO A 104 15.65 3.27 20.59
CA PRO A 104 15.52 4.72 20.80
C PRO A 104 15.25 5.41 19.46
N LEU A 105 14.37 6.41 19.47
CA LEU A 105 14.04 7.17 18.27
C LEU A 105 15.08 8.26 18.00
N GLU A 106 15.27 8.61 16.72
CA GLU A 106 16.08 9.76 16.34
C GLU A 106 15.43 11.07 16.84
N MET A 107 16.26 12.10 17.08
CA MET A 107 15.82 13.37 17.65
C MET A 107 14.79 14.10 16.78
N ASP A 108 14.70 13.82 15.48
CA ASP A 108 13.76 14.43 14.54
C ASP A 108 12.46 13.62 14.36
N ALA A 109 12.37 12.39 14.90
CA ALA A 109 11.22 11.51 14.76
C ALA A 109 9.90 12.16 15.22
N HIS A 110 9.98 13.05 16.22
CA HIS A 110 8.83 13.80 16.71
C HIS A 110 8.29 14.81 15.68
N HIS A 111 9.15 15.44 14.87
CA HIS A 111 8.71 16.32 13.77
C HIS A 111 8.08 15.52 12.63
N VAL A 112 8.69 14.39 12.27
CA VAL A 112 8.16 13.49 11.23
C VAL A 112 6.78 12.97 11.64
N ALA A 113 6.62 12.51 12.88
CA ALA A 113 5.33 12.02 13.37
C ALA A 113 4.23 13.10 13.36
N MET A 114 4.57 14.34 13.68
CA MET A 114 3.63 15.46 13.57
C MET A 114 3.20 15.70 12.13
N ALA A 115 4.14 15.70 11.17
CA ALA A 115 3.84 15.91 9.76
C ALA A 115 2.94 14.80 9.18
N LEU A 116 3.21 13.55 9.56
CA LEU A 116 2.38 12.40 9.18
C LEU A 116 0.98 12.49 9.82
N LEU A 117 0.89 12.93 11.07
CA LEU A 117 -0.39 13.15 11.75
C LEU A 117 -1.21 14.25 11.08
N ASP A 118 -0.59 15.36 10.67
CA ASP A 118 -1.27 16.43 9.94
C ASP A 118 -1.92 15.91 8.66
N THR A 119 -1.17 15.13 7.88
CA THR A 119 -1.69 14.51 6.65
C THR A 119 -2.86 13.58 6.95
N TRP A 120 -2.77 12.80 8.02
CA TRP A 120 -3.83 11.89 8.43
C TRP A 120 -5.10 12.62 8.89
N LEU A 121 -4.95 13.69 9.68
CA LEU A 121 -6.06 14.53 10.11
C LEU A 121 -6.72 15.23 8.91
N GLU A 122 -5.93 15.80 8.01
CA GLU A 122 -6.44 16.41 6.78
C GLU A 122 -7.25 15.38 5.98
N TRP A 123 -6.69 14.18 5.76
CA TRP A 123 -7.44 13.12 5.07
C TRP A 123 -8.75 12.80 5.76
N TYR A 124 -8.75 12.54 7.07
CA TYR A 124 -9.96 12.12 7.78
C TYR A 124 -11.04 13.22 7.81
N PHE A 125 -10.66 14.45 8.09
CA PHE A 125 -11.59 15.56 8.27
C PHE A 125 -12.03 16.18 6.94
N VAL A 126 -11.21 16.15 5.89
CA VAL A 126 -11.48 16.83 4.61
C VAL A 126 -11.82 15.84 3.50
N HIS A 127 -11.01 14.79 3.33
CA HIS A 127 -11.04 13.96 2.13
C HIS A 127 -11.83 12.66 2.28
N PHE A 128 -11.92 12.08 3.47
CA PHE A 128 -12.62 10.83 3.70
C PHE A 128 -14.14 11.05 3.53
N PRO A 129 -14.80 10.46 2.51
CA PRO A 129 -16.16 10.87 2.13
C PRO A 129 -17.24 10.59 3.19
N LEU A 130 -16.98 9.68 4.13
CA LEU A 130 -17.86 9.40 5.28
C LEU A 130 -17.37 10.05 6.58
N GLY A 131 -16.35 10.89 6.49
CA GLY A 131 -15.83 11.70 7.58
C GLY A 131 -16.59 13.03 7.74
N PRO A 132 -16.06 13.94 8.57
CA PRO A 132 -16.69 15.24 8.82
C PRO A 132 -16.82 16.20 7.62
N GLN A 133 -16.08 16.00 6.54
CA GLN A 133 -16.17 16.78 5.29
C GLN A 133 -15.99 18.31 5.49
N MET A 134 -14.98 18.69 6.27
CA MET A 134 -14.66 20.07 6.62
C MET A 134 -14.00 20.82 5.46
N LYS A 135 -14.49 22.03 5.18
CA LYS A 135 -13.94 22.91 4.12
C LYS A 135 -12.80 23.80 4.61
N ASP A 136 -12.81 24.16 5.90
CA ASP A 136 -11.87 25.14 6.49
C ASP A 136 -10.74 24.48 7.28
N PHE A 137 -10.29 23.29 6.87
CA PHE A 137 -9.15 22.64 7.51
C PHE A 137 -7.86 23.32 7.07
N HIS A 138 -7.30 24.15 7.94
CA HIS A 138 -5.98 24.74 7.75
C HIS A 138 -5.11 24.43 8.97
N SER A 139 -4.19 23.46 8.81
CA SER A 139 -3.15 23.24 9.83
C SER A 139 -2.22 24.45 9.83
N GLN A 140 -2.23 25.25 10.89
CA GLN A 140 -1.27 26.34 11.05
C GLN A 140 0.10 25.74 11.40
N SER A 141 1.00 25.63 10.42
CA SER A 141 2.37 25.14 10.65
C SER A 141 3.06 26.03 11.69
N SER A 142 3.57 25.44 12.78
CA SER A 142 4.28 26.19 13.82
C SER A 142 5.71 25.67 14.06
N ALA A 143 6.60 26.66 14.17
CA ALA A 143 7.91 26.71 14.84
C ALA A 143 9.12 25.87 14.35
N ASN A 144 8.96 24.87 13.49
CA ASN A 144 10.10 24.31 12.71
C ASN A 144 9.74 24.31 11.23
N ALA A 145 9.70 25.54 10.67
CA ALA A 145 9.17 25.82 9.34
C ALA A 145 9.83 24.96 8.27
N ASP A 146 11.14 24.70 8.36
CA ASP A 146 11.89 24.10 7.26
C ASP A 146 11.58 22.60 7.06
N ILE A 147 11.53 21.80 8.13
CA ILE A 147 11.26 20.36 8.04
C ILE A 147 9.81 20.09 7.64
N LEU A 148 8.86 20.80 8.26
CA LEU A 148 7.45 20.65 7.93
C LEU A 148 7.17 21.17 6.52
N ALA A 149 7.73 22.32 6.11
CA ALA A 149 7.59 22.83 4.75
C ALA A 149 8.18 21.88 3.73
N LEU A 150 9.35 21.29 4.00
CA LEU A 150 9.93 20.26 3.15
C LEU A 150 9.02 19.04 3.03
N PHE A 151 8.46 18.55 4.14
CA PHE A 151 7.55 17.41 4.13
C PHE A 151 6.28 17.70 3.31
N PHE A 152 5.69 18.89 3.47
CA PHE A 152 4.51 19.28 2.70
C PHE A 152 4.83 19.47 1.22
N GLU A 153 5.97 20.08 0.90
CA GLU A 153 6.44 20.23 -0.48
C GLU A 153 6.68 18.86 -1.12
N LEU A 154 7.34 17.95 -0.40
CA LEU A 154 7.54 16.57 -0.86
C LEU A 154 6.21 15.86 -1.05
N THR A 155 5.28 15.95 -0.10
CA THR A 155 3.94 15.35 -0.21
C THR A 155 3.21 15.88 -1.43
N ARG A 156 3.26 17.20 -1.66
CA ARG A 156 2.67 17.86 -2.83
C ARG A 156 3.25 17.29 -4.11
N GLN A 157 4.58 17.16 -4.19
CA GLN A 157 5.23 16.63 -5.38
C GLN A 157 4.99 15.14 -5.61
N LEU A 158 4.98 14.32 -4.55
CA LEU A 158 4.69 12.89 -4.64
C LEU A 158 3.25 12.61 -5.11
N LYS A 159 2.34 13.57 -4.87
CA LYS A 159 0.97 13.56 -5.41
C LYS A 159 0.93 13.99 -6.88
N THR A 160 1.96 14.65 -7.40
CA THR A 160 2.09 14.95 -8.84
C THR A 160 2.83 13.82 -9.57
N THR A 161 2.65 13.74 -10.89
CA THR A 161 3.36 12.78 -11.75
C THR A 161 4.80 13.17 -12.06
N ASN A 162 5.18 14.43 -11.80
CA ASN A 162 6.49 14.99 -12.15
C ASN A 162 7.37 15.12 -10.90
N PHE A 163 7.67 13.98 -10.28
CA PHE A 163 8.64 13.94 -9.20
C PHE A 163 10.03 14.26 -9.75
N ASP A 164 10.65 15.35 -9.26
CA ASP A 164 12.02 15.71 -9.61
C ASP A 164 13.00 15.20 -8.54
N PRO A 165 13.76 14.15 -8.84
CA PRO A 165 14.76 13.64 -7.92
C PRO A 165 16.00 14.54 -7.71
N GLN A 166 16.11 15.70 -8.35
CA GLN A 166 17.17 16.65 -8.06
C GLN A 166 16.93 17.47 -6.79
N LEU A 167 15.70 17.46 -6.26
CA LEU A 167 15.36 18.12 -4.98
C LEU A 167 16.05 17.53 -3.75
N PHE A 168 16.76 16.41 -3.93
CA PHE A 168 17.53 15.73 -2.89
C PHE A 168 18.93 16.32 -2.67
N ASN A 169 19.27 17.39 -3.39
CA ASN A 169 20.57 18.02 -3.27
C ASN A 169 20.58 19.13 -2.20
N GLN A 170 21.08 18.73 -1.03
CA GLN A 170 21.89 19.50 -0.08
C GLN A 170 21.22 20.11 1.16
N GLN A 171 19.99 20.63 1.16
CA GLN A 171 19.53 21.41 2.33
C GLN A 171 18.85 20.62 3.46
N HIS A 172 18.36 19.41 3.24
CA HIS A 172 17.66 18.62 4.27
C HIS A 172 17.80 17.10 4.09
N GLN A 173 18.97 16.65 3.63
CA GLN A 173 19.23 15.23 3.38
C GLN A 173 18.96 14.35 4.61
N GLU A 174 19.18 14.87 5.81
CA GLU A 174 19.03 14.06 7.02
C GLU A 174 17.60 13.57 7.25
N VAL A 175 16.60 14.45 7.12
CA VAL A 175 15.18 14.11 7.29
C VAL A 175 14.66 13.27 6.13
N LEU A 176 15.10 13.57 4.90
CA LEU A 176 14.69 12.81 3.72
C LEU A 176 15.22 11.37 3.75
N LEU A 177 16.35 11.14 4.42
CA LEU A 177 16.93 9.82 4.63
C LEU A 177 16.36 9.07 5.84
N HIS A 178 15.41 9.66 6.57
CA HIS A 178 14.65 8.91 7.57
C HIS A 178 13.99 7.69 6.87
N PRO A 179 14.09 6.45 7.41
CA PRO A 179 13.76 5.21 6.68
C PRO A 179 12.37 5.21 6.04
N THR A 180 11.41 5.79 6.76
CA THR A 180 10.04 5.96 6.29
C THR A 180 9.91 6.87 5.07
N MET A 181 10.64 7.97 5.03
CA MET A 181 10.55 8.96 3.95
C MET A 181 11.22 8.41 2.70
N VAL A 182 12.45 7.93 2.83
CA VAL A 182 13.23 7.40 1.72
C VAL A 182 12.61 6.16 1.08
N ALA A 183 11.92 5.31 1.85
CA ALA A 183 11.18 4.16 1.29
C ALA A 183 10.16 4.59 0.22
N VAL A 184 9.36 5.63 0.48
CA VAL A 184 8.35 6.13 -0.48
C VAL A 184 9.02 6.66 -1.76
N LEU A 185 10.17 7.30 -1.60
CA LEU A 185 10.94 7.84 -2.72
C LEU A 185 11.52 6.74 -3.59
N ILE A 186 12.11 5.72 -2.96
CA ILE A 186 12.60 4.53 -3.62
C ILE A 186 11.46 3.88 -4.41
N GLU A 187 10.29 3.70 -3.83
CA GLU A 187 9.12 3.13 -4.52
C GLU A 187 8.72 3.94 -5.76
N LYS A 188 8.67 5.27 -5.66
CA LYS A 188 8.41 6.15 -6.82
C LYS A 188 9.49 6.06 -7.89
N CYS A 189 10.75 5.94 -7.50
CA CYS A 189 11.86 5.72 -8.44
C CYS A 189 11.71 4.37 -9.15
N LEU A 190 11.36 3.32 -8.41
CA LEU A 190 11.13 1.99 -8.98
C LEU A 190 9.94 1.98 -9.94
N ASP A 191 8.85 2.69 -9.63
CA ASP A 191 7.66 2.78 -10.49
C ASP A 191 7.91 3.58 -11.77
N SER A 192 8.74 4.62 -11.69
CA SER A 192 9.21 5.40 -12.84
C SER A 192 10.40 4.78 -13.57
N LYS A 193 10.84 3.57 -13.17
CA LYS A 193 12.01 2.85 -13.70
C LYS A 193 13.34 3.63 -13.57
N ASN A 194 13.42 4.60 -12.66
CA ASN A 194 14.65 5.29 -12.31
C ASN A 194 15.48 4.46 -11.32
N PHE A 195 16.00 3.32 -11.78
CA PHE A 195 16.70 2.36 -10.94
C PHE A 195 18.02 2.91 -10.35
N ALA A 196 18.76 3.71 -11.12
CA ALA A 196 20.03 4.29 -10.68
C ALA A 196 19.86 5.12 -9.40
N LEU A 197 18.82 5.96 -9.36
CA LEU A 197 18.51 6.74 -8.17
C LEU A 197 17.93 5.89 -7.04
N ALA A 198 17.06 4.94 -7.35
CA ALA A 198 16.52 4.02 -6.35
C ALA A 198 17.66 3.32 -5.59
N ASP A 199 18.65 2.81 -6.32
CA ASP A 199 19.82 2.13 -5.75
C ASP A 199 20.70 3.08 -4.94
N GLN A 200 20.90 4.33 -5.41
CA GLN A 200 21.61 5.35 -4.64
C GLN A 200 20.90 5.64 -3.31
N LEU A 201 19.58 5.82 -3.32
CA LEU A 201 18.78 6.09 -2.12
C LEU A 201 18.79 4.89 -1.16
N ILE A 202 18.68 3.67 -1.69
CA ILE A 202 18.78 2.42 -0.90
C ILE A 202 20.14 2.33 -0.20
N GLU A 203 21.23 2.61 -0.91
CA GLU A 203 22.58 2.56 -0.33
C GLU A 203 22.75 3.60 0.78
N GLN A 204 22.37 4.85 0.53
CA GLN A 204 22.46 5.92 1.53
C GLN A 204 21.59 5.64 2.77
N ALA A 205 20.39 5.09 2.58
CA ALA A 205 19.48 4.77 3.67
C ALA A 205 19.94 3.55 4.50
N ASN A 206 20.49 2.52 3.86
CA ASN A 206 21.01 1.34 4.55
C ASN A 206 22.22 1.66 5.45
N GLN A 207 23.03 2.67 5.10
CA GLN A 207 24.12 3.14 5.97
C GLN A 207 23.62 3.68 7.31
N ARG A 208 22.36 4.13 7.38
CA ARG A 208 21.73 4.67 8.58
C ARG A 208 20.84 3.66 9.29
N ALA A 209 20.17 2.80 8.53
CA ALA A 209 19.18 1.85 9.03
C ALA A 209 19.36 0.47 8.40
N GLU A 210 20.51 -0.16 8.64
CA GLU A 210 20.95 -1.43 8.02
C GLU A 210 19.94 -2.59 8.14
N ASN A 211 19.12 -2.58 9.20
CA ASN A 211 18.14 -3.63 9.50
C ASN A 211 16.69 -3.20 9.28
N ASP A 212 16.42 -2.07 8.61
CA ASP A 212 15.05 -1.68 8.28
C ASP A 212 14.45 -2.65 7.25
N LEU A 213 13.40 -3.36 7.68
CA LEU A 213 12.74 -4.37 6.85
C LEU A 213 12.26 -3.80 5.51
N ARG A 214 11.69 -2.59 5.48
CA ARG A 214 11.14 -2.03 4.24
C ARG A 214 12.26 -1.66 3.27
N LEU A 215 13.34 -1.06 3.74
CA LEU A 215 14.50 -0.76 2.88
C LEU A 215 15.11 -2.03 2.28
N LEU A 216 15.20 -3.11 3.06
CA LEU A 216 15.71 -4.40 2.59
C LEU A 216 14.75 -5.06 1.58
N GLN A 217 13.43 -4.96 1.78
CA GLN A 217 12.43 -5.39 0.79
C GLN A 217 12.58 -4.63 -0.53
N LEU A 218 12.74 -3.30 -0.46
CA LEU A 218 12.90 -2.45 -1.64
C LEU A 218 14.20 -2.72 -2.38
N LYS A 219 15.29 -3.07 -1.67
CA LYS A 219 16.51 -3.60 -2.28
C LYS A 219 16.24 -4.87 -3.08
N GLY A 220 15.52 -5.83 -2.50
CA GLY A 220 15.12 -7.06 -3.20
C GLY A 220 14.22 -6.78 -4.42
N LEU A 221 13.28 -5.84 -4.30
CA LEU A 221 12.40 -5.43 -5.39
C LEU A 221 13.15 -4.72 -6.51
N SER A 222 14.11 -3.83 -6.19
CA SER A 222 14.96 -3.15 -7.18
C SER A 222 15.72 -4.17 -8.02
N LEU A 223 16.43 -5.10 -7.37
CA LEU A 223 17.15 -6.20 -8.03
C LEU A 223 16.22 -7.01 -8.96
N SER A 224 15.03 -7.36 -8.47
CA SER A 224 14.02 -8.07 -9.26
C SER A 224 13.62 -7.27 -10.50
N ARG A 225 13.22 -6.00 -10.35
CA ARG A 225 12.77 -5.14 -11.48
C ARG A 225 13.89 -4.91 -12.51
N GLN A 226 15.15 -4.95 -12.10
CA GLN A 226 16.33 -4.89 -12.98
C GLN A 226 16.70 -6.23 -13.65
N GLY A 227 15.95 -7.32 -13.39
CA GLY A 227 16.21 -8.65 -13.95
C GLY A 227 17.27 -9.46 -13.20
N GLN A 228 17.80 -8.95 -12.09
CA GLN A 228 18.77 -9.64 -11.24
C GLN A 228 18.06 -10.63 -10.30
N LEU A 229 17.41 -11.65 -10.87
CA LEU A 229 16.50 -12.53 -10.14
C LEU A 229 17.18 -13.39 -9.08
N GLN A 230 18.38 -13.90 -9.34
CA GLN A 230 19.13 -14.72 -8.37
C GLN A 230 19.56 -13.89 -7.15
N PRO A 231 20.20 -12.72 -7.30
CA PRO A 231 20.45 -11.79 -6.18
C PRO A 231 19.18 -11.40 -5.43
N ALA A 232 18.10 -11.06 -6.14
CA ALA A 232 16.83 -10.70 -5.51
C ALA A 232 16.29 -11.86 -4.65
N CYS A 233 16.31 -13.08 -5.18
CA CYS A 233 15.87 -14.29 -4.48
C CYS A 233 16.68 -14.54 -3.21
N GLN A 234 18.00 -14.33 -3.24
CA GLN A 234 18.87 -14.50 -2.06
C GLN A 234 18.50 -13.54 -0.94
N VAL A 235 18.42 -12.23 -1.25
CA VAL A 235 18.06 -11.18 -0.28
C VAL A 235 16.68 -11.44 0.33
N LEU A 236 15.67 -11.64 -0.52
CA LEU A 236 14.29 -11.83 -0.07
C LEU A 236 14.07 -13.16 0.66
N SER A 237 14.82 -14.21 0.31
CA SER A 237 14.77 -15.48 1.04
C SER A 237 15.35 -15.36 2.45
N GLN A 238 16.41 -14.56 2.63
CA GLN A 238 16.95 -14.26 3.96
C GLN A 238 15.94 -13.46 4.78
N LEU A 239 15.34 -12.43 4.19
CA LEU A 239 14.28 -11.64 4.85
C LEU A 239 13.10 -12.51 5.26
N ASN A 240 12.60 -13.38 4.39
CA ASN A 240 11.47 -14.25 4.72
C ASN A 240 11.81 -15.28 5.82
N LYS A 241 13.09 -15.58 6.06
CA LYS A 241 13.53 -16.40 7.20
C LYS A 241 13.56 -15.58 8.49
N GLN A 242 14.05 -14.35 8.42
CA GLN A 242 14.19 -13.44 9.57
C GLN A 242 12.85 -12.87 10.03
N PHE A 243 11.98 -12.53 9.09
CA PHE A 243 10.65 -11.95 9.31
C PHE A 243 9.60 -12.87 8.68
N PRO A 244 9.35 -14.05 9.28
CA PRO A 244 8.37 -14.99 8.75
C PRO A 244 6.98 -14.35 8.79
N ASN A 245 6.15 -14.68 7.80
CA ASN A 245 4.76 -14.22 7.66
C ASN A 245 4.59 -12.73 7.32
N ASP A 246 5.63 -12.07 6.84
CA ASP A 246 5.49 -10.75 6.23
C ASP A 246 4.95 -10.87 4.79
N ASP A 247 3.71 -10.42 4.60
CA ASP A 247 2.94 -10.56 3.35
C ASP A 247 3.64 -9.89 2.15
N GLU A 248 4.29 -8.74 2.40
CA GLU A 248 5.01 -7.97 1.38
C GLU A 248 6.25 -8.74 0.88
N THR A 249 7.07 -9.24 1.80
CA THR A 249 8.24 -10.07 1.48
C THR A 249 7.83 -11.33 0.74
N MET A 250 6.74 -11.98 1.18
CA MET A 250 6.18 -13.16 0.51
C MET A 250 5.72 -12.85 -0.91
N GLY A 251 5.06 -11.70 -1.12
CA GLY A 251 4.61 -11.23 -2.43
C GLY A 251 5.76 -10.99 -3.40
N ILE A 252 6.77 -10.22 -2.97
CA ILE A 252 7.94 -9.92 -3.80
C ILE A 252 8.72 -11.20 -4.11
N LEU A 253 9.01 -12.04 -3.11
CA LEU A 253 9.74 -13.29 -3.29
C LEU A 253 8.95 -14.29 -4.17
N GLY A 254 7.63 -14.35 -4.01
CA GLY A 254 6.73 -15.13 -4.86
C GLY A 254 6.83 -14.71 -6.32
N GLY A 255 6.87 -13.40 -6.57
CA GLY A 255 7.04 -12.83 -7.91
C GLY A 255 8.41 -13.16 -8.52
N VAL A 256 9.48 -13.12 -7.72
CA VAL A 256 10.83 -13.52 -8.17
C VAL A 256 10.84 -15.00 -8.57
N HIS A 257 10.29 -15.90 -7.75
CA HIS A 257 10.21 -17.31 -8.11
C HIS A 257 9.32 -17.58 -9.32
N LYS A 258 8.20 -16.86 -9.48
CA LYS A 258 7.36 -16.94 -10.67
C LYS A 258 8.16 -16.60 -11.94
N ARG A 259 8.94 -15.52 -11.92
CA ARG A 259 9.79 -15.13 -13.05
C ARG A 259 10.93 -16.11 -13.31
N LEU A 260 11.60 -16.60 -12.26
CA LEU A 260 12.63 -17.65 -12.39
C LEU A 260 12.07 -18.92 -13.03
N TRP A 261 10.84 -19.32 -12.66
CA TRP A 261 10.15 -20.42 -13.33
C TRP A 261 9.88 -20.10 -14.79
N SER A 262 9.38 -18.90 -15.11
CA SER A 262 9.15 -18.51 -16.52
C SER A 262 10.41 -18.55 -17.39
N GLU A 263 11.59 -18.28 -16.81
CA GLU A 263 12.88 -18.31 -17.52
C GLU A 263 13.50 -19.72 -17.64
N SER A 264 13.23 -20.61 -16.67
CA SER A 264 13.92 -21.91 -16.55
C SER A 264 13.03 -23.14 -16.76
N ASP A 265 11.71 -22.97 -16.69
CA ASP A 265 10.70 -24.02 -16.54
C ASP A 265 10.93 -24.97 -15.33
N ASP A 266 11.74 -24.55 -14.34
CA ASP A 266 11.97 -25.32 -13.13
C ASP A 266 10.73 -25.29 -12.21
N GLN A 267 10.06 -26.44 -12.13
CA GLN A 267 8.87 -26.65 -11.30
C GLN A 267 9.11 -26.42 -9.80
N ALA A 268 10.35 -26.49 -9.32
CA ALA A 268 10.69 -26.15 -7.94
C ALA A 268 10.40 -24.67 -7.65
N HIS A 269 10.66 -23.78 -8.62
CA HIS A 269 10.35 -22.36 -8.51
C HIS A 269 8.83 -22.10 -8.55
N LEU A 270 8.09 -22.77 -9.44
CA LEU A 270 6.62 -22.67 -9.47
C LEU A 270 6.01 -23.12 -8.13
N LYS A 271 6.47 -24.25 -7.59
CA LYS A 271 6.04 -24.76 -6.28
C LYS A 271 6.34 -23.78 -5.16
N ARG A 272 7.52 -23.15 -5.18
CA ARG A 272 7.92 -22.18 -4.16
C ARG A 272 7.08 -20.91 -4.23
N ALA A 273 6.84 -20.37 -5.43
CA ALA A 273 5.96 -19.22 -5.65
C ALA A 273 4.54 -19.51 -5.12
N GLY A 274 3.97 -20.66 -5.47
CA GLY A 274 2.63 -21.06 -5.02
C GLY A 274 2.53 -21.16 -3.50
N LYS A 275 3.55 -21.71 -2.83
CA LYS A 275 3.58 -21.76 -1.36
C LYS A 275 3.61 -20.37 -0.74
N LEU A 276 4.44 -19.46 -1.26
CA LEU A 276 4.58 -18.10 -0.74
C LEU A 276 3.29 -17.30 -0.90
N TYR A 277 2.71 -17.28 -2.10
CA TYR A 277 1.45 -16.59 -2.36
C TYR A 277 0.30 -17.15 -1.52
N HIS A 278 0.16 -18.48 -1.46
CA HIS A 278 -0.91 -19.09 -0.67
C HIS A 278 -0.75 -18.82 0.83
N GLN A 279 0.48 -18.92 1.36
CA GLN A 279 0.73 -18.66 2.77
C GLN A 279 0.49 -17.19 3.12
N GLY A 280 0.99 -16.25 2.31
CA GLY A 280 0.74 -14.81 2.52
C GLY A 280 -0.74 -14.47 2.43
N TRP A 281 -1.48 -15.03 1.46
CA TRP A 281 -2.93 -14.85 1.39
C TRP A 281 -3.66 -15.40 2.63
N LYS A 282 -3.24 -16.54 3.18
CA LYS A 282 -3.81 -17.05 4.43
C LYS A 282 -3.45 -16.19 5.65
N ASN A 283 -2.21 -15.72 5.74
CA ASN A 283 -1.72 -14.86 6.81
C ASN A 283 -2.46 -13.51 6.85
N SER A 284 -2.74 -12.95 5.68
CA SER A 284 -3.56 -11.74 5.51
C SER A 284 -5.04 -11.95 5.85
N LYS A 285 -5.43 -13.15 6.33
CA LYS A 285 -6.81 -13.60 6.52
C LYS A 285 -7.64 -13.47 5.25
N GLN A 286 -7.02 -13.79 4.12
CA GLN A 286 -7.59 -13.79 2.78
C GLN A 286 -7.95 -12.41 2.21
N ARG A 287 -7.56 -11.31 2.87
CA ARG A 287 -7.82 -9.93 2.41
C ARG A 287 -6.91 -9.44 1.29
N ASN A 288 -5.66 -9.91 1.23
CA ASN A 288 -4.72 -9.45 0.22
C ASN A 288 -5.04 -10.15 -1.12
N THR A 289 -5.86 -9.49 -1.93
CA THR A 289 -6.34 -10.02 -3.22
C THR A 289 -5.22 -10.23 -4.22
N TYR A 290 -4.15 -9.42 -4.18
CA TYR A 290 -2.94 -9.63 -4.99
C TYR A 290 -2.27 -10.97 -4.69
N LEU A 291 -2.05 -11.31 -3.41
CA LEU A 291 -1.49 -12.61 -3.03
C LEU A 291 -2.47 -13.74 -3.38
N GLY A 292 -3.77 -13.52 -3.16
CA GLY A 292 -4.81 -14.49 -3.49
C GLY A 292 -4.87 -14.84 -4.98
N ILE A 293 -4.89 -13.85 -5.86
CA ILE A 293 -5.05 -14.08 -7.30
C ILE A 293 -3.80 -14.73 -7.91
N ASN A 294 -2.62 -14.38 -7.40
CA ASN A 294 -1.39 -15.07 -7.77
C ASN A 294 -1.38 -16.50 -7.22
N ALA A 295 -1.87 -16.75 -6.00
CA ALA A 295 -2.04 -18.12 -5.50
C ALA A 295 -2.99 -18.95 -6.38
N ALA A 296 -4.13 -18.38 -6.78
CA ALA A 296 -5.08 -19.03 -7.69
C ALA A 296 -4.44 -19.34 -9.05
N SER A 297 -3.71 -18.38 -9.62
CA SER A 297 -3.00 -18.56 -10.91
C SER A 297 -1.98 -19.69 -10.84
N ILE A 298 -1.15 -19.72 -9.79
CA ILE A 298 -0.14 -20.76 -9.64
C ILE A 298 -0.81 -22.13 -9.44
N LYS A 299 -1.93 -22.20 -8.71
CA LYS A 299 -2.69 -23.44 -8.56
C LYS A 299 -3.23 -23.96 -9.89
N LEU A 300 -3.71 -23.08 -10.77
CA LEU A 300 -4.06 -23.46 -12.13
C LEU A 300 -2.85 -24.04 -12.87
N TRP A 301 -1.70 -23.35 -12.84
CA TRP A 301 -0.49 -23.78 -13.55
C TRP A 301 0.15 -25.07 -12.98
N GLN A 302 -0.23 -25.45 -11.75
CA GLN A 302 0.13 -26.71 -11.11
C GLN A 302 -0.88 -27.83 -11.40
N HIS A 303 -1.83 -27.62 -12.33
CA HIS A 303 -2.92 -28.55 -12.62
C HIS A 303 -3.84 -28.82 -11.41
N GLU A 304 -4.04 -27.82 -10.55
CA GLU A 304 -4.96 -27.85 -9.41
C GLU A 304 -6.17 -26.89 -9.62
N PRO A 305 -7.01 -27.08 -10.65
CA PRO A 305 -8.03 -26.10 -11.05
C PRO A 305 -9.13 -25.90 -9.99
N GLU A 306 -9.50 -26.93 -9.23
CA GLU A 306 -10.51 -26.80 -8.16
C GLU A 306 -10.05 -25.86 -7.03
N GLN A 307 -8.77 -25.92 -6.68
CA GLN A 307 -8.18 -25.01 -5.69
C GLN A 307 -8.06 -23.60 -6.25
N ALA A 308 -7.65 -23.46 -7.51
CA ALA A 308 -7.62 -22.17 -8.19
C ALA A 308 -9.00 -21.51 -8.18
N GLN A 309 -10.05 -22.26 -8.54
CA GLN A 309 -11.43 -21.80 -8.57
C GLN A 309 -11.94 -21.40 -7.19
N THR A 310 -11.61 -22.16 -6.15
CA THR A 310 -12.01 -21.86 -4.76
C THR A 310 -11.42 -20.53 -4.30
N ILE A 311 -10.13 -20.30 -4.54
CA ILE A 311 -9.47 -19.04 -4.18
C ILE A 311 -10.06 -17.88 -4.99
N ALA A 312 -10.26 -18.09 -6.29
CA ALA A 312 -10.79 -17.08 -7.20
C ALA A 312 -12.22 -16.63 -6.82
N ARG A 313 -13.11 -17.56 -6.47
CA ARG A 313 -14.47 -17.24 -5.99
C ARG A 313 -14.44 -16.37 -4.73
N ALA A 314 -13.57 -16.68 -3.77
CA ALA A 314 -13.43 -15.87 -2.56
C ALA A 314 -12.96 -14.43 -2.86
N ILE A 315 -12.19 -14.22 -3.93
CA ILE A 315 -11.77 -12.88 -4.36
C ILE A 315 -12.92 -12.14 -5.05
N VAL A 316 -13.68 -12.82 -5.91
CA VAL A 316 -14.89 -12.25 -6.54
C VAL A 316 -15.88 -11.78 -5.48
N GLU A 317 -16.15 -12.63 -4.47
CA GLU A 317 -17.04 -12.30 -3.35
C GLU A 317 -16.56 -11.05 -2.57
N GLN A 318 -15.25 -10.87 -2.39
CA GLN A 318 -14.69 -9.68 -1.74
C GLN A 318 -14.96 -8.41 -2.55
N PHE A 319 -14.74 -8.43 -3.86
CA PHE A 319 -15.03 -7.30 -4.73
C PHE A 319 -16.53 -6.97 -4.80
N ASP A 320 -17.38 -7.99 -4.84
CA ASP A 320 -18.83 -7.79 -4.88
C ASP A 320 -19.36 -7.23 -3.56
N HIS A 321 -18.82 -7.69 -2.42
CA HIS A 321 -19.12 -7.12 -1.11
C HIS A 321 -18.70 -5.64 -1.03
N LYS A 322 -17.47 -5.31 -1.47
CA LYS A 322 -16.98 -3.92 -1.54
C LYS A 322 -17.92 -3.03 -2.35
N GLN A 323 -18.31 -3.47 -3.55
CA GLN A 323 -19.25 -2.71 -4.39
C GLN A 323 -20.63 -2.56 -3.74
N ALA A 324 -21.13 -3.58 -3.05
CA ALA A 324 -22.40 -3.50 -2.33
C ALA A 324 -22.36 -2.44 -1.23
N VAL A 325 -21.29 -2.41 -0.43
CA VAL A 325 -21.08 -1.38 0.60
C VAL A 325 -21.01 0.01 -0.02
N LEU A 326 -20.27 0.19 -1.11
CA LEU A 326 -20.17 1.48 -1.80
C LEU A 326 -21.52 1.95 -2.34
N ARG A 327 -22.30 1.06 -2.97
CA ARG A 327 -23.66 1.38 -3.46
C ARG A 327 -24.62 1.74 -2.32
N GLU A 328 -24.52 1.08 -1.17
CA GLU A 328 -25.33 1.39 0.00
C GLU A 328 -24.99 2.76 0.58
N LYS A 329 -23.69 3.06 0.73
CA LYS A 329 -23.22 4.31 1.35
C LYS A 329 -23.36 5.53 0.43
N PHE A 330 -23.34 5.30 -0.88
CA PHE A 330 -23.32 6.36 -1.88
C PHE A 330 -24.21 5.98 -3.09
N PRO A 331 -25.55 5.94 -2.92
CA PRO A 331 -26.49 5.46 -3.94
C PRO A 331 -26.45 6.27 -5.24
N GLU A 332 -26.10 7.55 -5.15
CA GLU A 332 -26.03 8.48 -6.29
C GLU A 332 -24.63 8.52 -6.95
N GLN A 333 -23.66 7.76 -6.44
CA GLN A 333 -22.29 7.76 -6.97
C GLN A 333 -21.93 6.39 -7.54
N THR A 334 -21.28 6.39 -8.69
CA THR A 334 -20.70 5.18 -9.28
C THR A 334 -19.23 5.11 -8.92
N PHE A 335 -18.83 4.01 -8.26
CA PHE A 335 -17.44 3.72 -7.96
C PHE A 335 -16.90 2.72 -8.96
N GLU A 336 -16.02 3.21 -9.82
CA GLU A 336 -15.30 2.35 -10.75
C GLU A 336 -14.08 1.73 -10.08
N PHE A 337 -13.72 0.53 -10.53
CA PHE A 337 -12.46 -0.08 -10.13
C PHE A 337 -11.29 0.66 -10.79
N ASN A 338 -10.19 0.81 -10.04
CA ASN A 338 -8.94 1.19 -10.67
C ASN A 338 -8.43 0.04 -11.55
N PHE A 339 -7.41 0.31 -12.38
CA PHE A 339 -6.85 -0.67 -13.32
C PHE A 339 -6.46 -2.01 -12.65
N TRP A 340 -5.83 -1.99 -11.48
CA TRP A 340 -5.36 -3.20 -10.80
C TRP A 340 -6.49 -3.97 -10.13
N ASP A 341 -7.48 -3.28 -9.54
CA ASP A 341 -8.70 -3.90 -9.03
C ASP A 341 -9.46 -4.61 -10.15
N LEU A 342 -9.58 -3.93 -11.30
CA LEU A 342 -10.29 -4.46 -12.46
C LEU A 342 -9.54 -5.67 -13.04
N GLU A 343 -8.22 -5.62 -13.12
CA GLU A 343 -7.37 -6.76 -13.51
C GLU A 343 -7.55 -7.95 -12.59
N THR A 344 -7.41 -7.73 -11.28
CA THR A 344 -7.53 -8.81 -10.29
C THR A 344 -8.94 -9.40 -10.29
N LYS A 345 -9.98 -8.56 -10.42
CA LYS A 345 -11.37 -9.04 -10.53
C LYS A 345 -11.60 -9.81 -11.83
N ALA A 346 -11.18 -9.29 -12.98
CA ALA A 346 -11.33 -9.96 -14.28
C ALA A 346 -10.69 -11.35 -14.27
N GLN A 347 -9.48 -11.42 -13.71
CA GLN A 347 -8.74 -12.67 -13.56
C GLN A 347 -9.42 -13.63 -12.59
N ALA A 348 -9.88 -13.14 -11.43
CA ALA A 348 -10.61 -13.98 -10.47
C ALA A 348 -11.91 -14.51 -11.09
N THR A 349 -12.63 -13.68 -11.84
CA THR A 349 -13.86 -14.07 -12.53
C THR A 349 -13.60 -15.14 -13.61
N LEU A 350 -12.50 -15.02 -14.36
CA LEU A 350 -12.08 -16.05 -15.32
C LEU A 350 -11.76 -17.37 -14.61
N LEU A 351 -10.90 -17.34 -13.58
CA LEU A 351 -10.50 -18.53 -12.84
C LEU A 351 -11.65 -19.15 -12.03
N ALA A 352 -12.68 -18.36 -11.70
CA ALA A 352 -13.91 -18.85 -11.09
C ALA A 352 -14.80 -19.63 -12.09
N GLY A 353 -14.52 -19.56 -13.39
CA GLY A 353 -15.26 -20.21 -14.48
C GLY A 353 -16.43 -19.38 -15.02
N ASN A 354 -16.43 -18.05 -14.81
CA ASN A 354 -17.45 -17.15 -15.36
C ASN A 354 -16.91 -16.38 -16.57
N ASP A 355 -16.79 -17.10 -17.67
CA ASP A 355 -16.20 -16.63 -18.93
C ASP A 355 -16.84 -15.35 -19.49
N SER A 356 -18.18 -15.27 -19.44
CA SER A 356 -18.93 -14.13 -19.98
C SER A 356 -18.64 -12.84 -19.19
N ALA A 357 -18.69 -12.92 -17.86
CA ALA A 357 -18.37 -11.77 -17.02
C ALA A 357 -16.88 -11.42 -17.08
N ALA A 358 -15.99 -12.41 -17.18
CA ALA A 358 -14.57 -12.19 -17.36
C ALA A 358 -14.27 -11.43 -18.66
N LEU A 359 -14.91 -11.81 -19.77
CA LEU A 359 -14.76 -11.13 -21.06
C LEU A 359 -15.18 -9.66 -20.98
N GLN A 360 -16.28 -9.34 -20.29
CA GLN A 360 -16.72 -7.96 -20.08
C GLN A 360 -15.68 -7.16 -19.30
N LEU A 361 -15.19 -7.70 -18.19
CA LEU A 361 -14.17 -7.04 -17.36
C LEU A 361 -12.85 -6.86 -18.11
N TYR A 362 -12.41 -7.84 -18.90
CA TYR A 362 -11.20 -7.71 -19.70
C TYR A 362 -11.35 -6.72 -20.86
N THR A 363 -12.54 -6.63 -21.47
CA THR A 363 -12.83 -5.62 -22.50
C THR A 363 -12.71 -4.22 -21.93
N GLU A 364 -13.23 -4.01 -20.71
CA GLU A 364 -13.08 -2.75 -19.98
C GLU A 364 -11.62 -2.47 -19.61
N LEU A 365 -10.93 -3.46 -19.06
CA LEU A 365 -9.56 -3.36 -18.58
C LEU A 365 -8.59 -2.99 -19.70
N LEU A 366 -8.77 -3.61 -20.87
CA LEU A 366 -7.86 -3.50 -22.01
C LEU A 366 -8.23 -2.34 -22.96
N ASP A 367 -9.17 -1.46 -22.57
CA ASP A 367 -9.48 -0.25 -23.35
C ASP A 367 -8.44 0.87 -23.10
N PRO A 368 -7.63 1.25 -24.11
CA PRO A 368 -6.63 2.33 -24.01
C PRO A 368 -7.24 3.71 -23.70
N LYS A 369 -8.51 3.93 -24.04
CA LYS A 369 -9.20 5.19 -23.74
C LYS A 369 -9.53 5.30 -22.27
N ARG A 370 -9.86 4.18 -21.63
CA ARG A 370 -10.21 4.13 -20.21
C ARG A 370 -8.96 4.08 -19.32
N HIS A 371 -7.92 3.39 -19.77
CA HIS A 371 -6.72 3.13 -18.97
C HIS A 371 -5.42 3.52 -19.70
N PRO A 372 -5.25 4.78 -20.11
CA PRO A 372 -4.08 5.19 -20.88
C PRO A 372 -2.76 4.93 -20.13
N ASN A 373 -1.73 4.55 -20.89
CA ASN A 373 -0.37 4.32 -20.39
C ASN A 373 -0.25 3.22 -19.31
N LYS A 374 -1.17 2.26 -19.28
CA LYS A 374 -1.09 1.10 -18.39
C LYS A 374 -0.31 -0.06 -19.02
N PRO A 375 0.31 -0.94 -18.20
CA PRO A 375 1.18 -2.01 -18.68
C PRO A 375 0.36 -3.19 -19.20
N TYR A 376 -0.31 -3.04 -20.34
CA TYR A 376 -1.18 -4.07 -20.91
C TYR A 376 -0.48 -5.40 -21.18
N SER A 377 0.80 -5.37 -21.54
CA SER A 377 1.62 -6.58 -21.74
C SER A 377 1.67 -7.48 -20.50
N VAL A 378 1.72 -6.90 -19.30
CA VAL A 378 1.72 -7.68 -18.05
C VAL A 378 0.44 -8.51 -17.92
N VAL A 379 -0.70 -7.91 -18.27
CA VAL A 379 -2.02 -8.56 -18.21
C VAL A 379 -2.14 -9.62 -19.31
N THR A 380 -1.79 -9.27 -20.55
CA THR A 380 -1.93 -10.18 -21.70
C THR A 380 -0.98 -11.37 -21.61
N ASP A 381 0.25 -11.19 -21.10
CA ASP A 381 1.20 -12.29 -20.88
C ASP A 381 0.71 -13.27 -19.80
N GLN A 382 0.13 -12.75 -18.72
CA GLN A 382 -0.45 -13.58 -17.67
C GLN A 382 -1.67 -14.37 -18.20
N LEU A 383 -2.54 -13.75 -19.00
CA LEU A 383 -3.67 -14.42 -19.67
C LEU A 383 -3.21 -15.51 -20.63
N LYS A 384 -2.24 -15.22 -21.50
CA LYS A 384 -1.63 -16.22 -22.40
C LYS A 384 -1.09 -17.41 -21.62
N GLN A 385 -0.53 -17.17 -20.42
CA GLN A 385 -0.10 -18.25 -19.55
C GLN A 385 -1.28 -19.07 -19.01
N HIS A 386 -2.40 -18.46 -18.59
CA HIS A 386 -3.61 -19.22 -18.20
C HIS A 386 -4.17 -20.05 -19.36
N PHE A 387 -4.14 -19.54 -20.59
CA PHE A 387 -4.68 -20.24 -21.77
C PHE A 387 -3.94 -21.54 -22.10
N LYS A 388 -2.75 -21.77 -21.54
CA LYS A 388 -2.08 -23.07 -21.61
C LYS A 388 -2.74 -24.15 -20.74
N TYR A 389 -3.58 -23.75 -19.78
CA TYR A 389 -4.21 -24.62 -18.77
C TYR A 389 -5.74 -24.52 -18.74
N LEU A 390 -6.32 -23.59 -19.49
CA LEU A 390 -7.76 -23.38 -19.64
C LEU A 390 -8.12 -23.38 -21.12
N THR A 391 -9.39 -23.65 -21.42
CA THR A 391 -9.97 -23.39 -22.73
C THR A 391 -10.66 -22.02 -22.67
N PRO A 392 -10.01 -20.91 -23.04
CA PRO A 392 -10.64 -19.60 -22.97
C PRO A 392 -11.70 -19.42 -24.05
N PRO A 393 -12.66 -18.50 -23.86
CA PRO A 393 -13.59 -18.09 -24.92
C PRO A 393 -12.81 -17.54 -26.13
N PRO A 394 -13.20 -17.88 -27.38
CA PRO A 394 -12.54 -17.35 -28.58
C PRO A 394 -12.46 -15.82 -28.59
N ALA A 395 -13.53 -15.13 -28.18
CA ALA A 395 -13.56 -13.68 -28.09
C ALA A 395 -12.51 -13.10 -27.12
N LEU A 396 -12.14 -13.84 -26.07
CA LEU A 396 -11.10 -13.41 -25.13
C LEU A 396 -9.70 -13.59 -25.75
N ILE A 397 -9.49 -14.65 -26.55
CA ILE A 397 -8.26 -14.83 -27.33
C ILE A 397 -8.11 -13.67 -28.34
N ASP A 398 -9.18 -13.37 -29.08
CA ASP A 398 -9.19 -12.29 -30.06
C ASP A 398 -8.91 -10.94 -29.41
N LEU A 399 -9.53 -10.66 -28.26
CA LEU A 399 -9.26 -9.45 -27.48
C LEU A 399 -7.77 -9.35 -27.10
N VAL A 400 -7.20 -10.40 -26.51
CA VAL A 400 -5.79 -10.42 -26.08
C VAL A 400 -4.83 -10.23 -27.26
N ASN A 401 -5.15 -10.80 -28.42
CA ASN A 401 -4.34 -10.63 -29.63
C ASN A 401 -4.50 -9.26 -30.29
N SER A 402 -5.62 -8.56 -30.06
CA SER A 402 -5.89 -7.23 -30.62
C SER A 402 -5.19 -6.09 -29.88
N VAL A 403 -4.79 -6.34 -28.63
CA VAL A 403 -4.01 -5.39 -27.84
C VAL A 403 -2.56 -5.45 -28.34
N VAL A 404 -2.27 -4.63 -29.35
CA VAL A 404 -0.91 -4.43 -29.89
C VAL A 404 -0.08 -3.67 -28.85
N GLU A 405 1.18 -4.11 -28.66
CA GLU A 405 2.17 -3.53 -27.74
C GLU A 405 2.41 -2.02 -27.93
#